data_AF-A0A3M1LLH3-F1
#
_entry.id   AF-A0A3M1LLH3-F1
#
_cell.length_a   1.000
_cell.length_b   1.000
_cell.length_c   1.000
_cell.angle_alpha   90.00
_cell.angle_beta   90.00
_cell.angle_gamma   90.00
#
_symmetry.space_group_name_H-M   'P 1'
#
loop_
_entity.id
_entity.type
_entity.pdbx_description
1 polymer ?
#
loop_
_entity_poly.entity_id
_entity_poly.type
_entity_poly.pdbx_seq_one_letter_code
_entity_poly.pdbx_strand_id
1 'polypeptide(L)'
;MAELQRITKRLNRLSQALFPEQPVTQNTLPLPQQTLLFLGLFGCFYLASTLLFADRFRGFDWVHFWGAGRIPPFYPPWTLPIVRLLNWHGLVGITLAATTLAALLRSKHPLSALLPLLTLPLLWTIFLGQLEGIALLGLLGLPWLTPLALIKPQVAIFAFGARRSYLLGLILFLGLSLLVWGPWPLRALAVNRYYAEGRYVQDIGLGMYGAVVALPLLWLSRGDGDMLMLSGALLTPHLIPYNLLPAVPAIARLRPCPAVIASALSWLPLSANWIGPWGWWLGWLFVLWLWLNLAVERYGWPLTRER
;
A
#
# COMPACT_ATOMS: atom_id res chain seq x y z
N MET A 1 21.70 -31.72 23.34
CA MET A 1 21.73 -30.24 23.42
C MET A 1 22.52 -29.56 22.30
N ALA A 2 23.73 -30.01 21.96
CA ALA A 2 24.54 -29.39 20.89
C ALA A 2 23.87 -29.37 19.50
N GLU A 3 23.12 -30.42 19.15
CA GLU A 3 22.39 -30.50 17.89
C GLU A 3 21.26 -29.45 17.78
N LEU A 4 20.48 -29.29 18.86
CA LEU A 4 19.41 -28.28 18.94
C LEU A 4 19.97 -26.86 18.77
N GLN A 5 21.13 -26.57 19.37
CA GLN A 5 21.82 -25.28 19.20
C GLN A 5 22.29 -25.08 17.74
N ARG A 6 22.79 -26.13 17.10
CA ARG A 6 23.20 -26.09 15.68
C ARG A 6 22.03 -25.79 14.75
N ILE A 7 20.89 -26.47 14.96
CA ILE A 7 19.66 -26.25 14.20
C ILE A 7 19.17 -24.82 14.40
N THR A 8 19.09 -24.36 15.65
CA THR A 8 18.63 -22.99 15.98
C THR A 8 19.51 -21.93 15.30
N LYS A 9 20.84 -22.09 15.35
CA LYS A 9 21.78 -21.18 14.69
C LYS A 9 21.59 -21.15 13.17
N ARG A 10 21.34 -22.30 12.55
CA ARG A 10 21.08 -22.40 11.10
C ARG A 10 19.76 -21.73 10.72
N LEU A 11 18.70 -21.97 11.50
CA LEU A 11 17.40 -21.32 11.29
C LEU A 11 17.48 -19.80 11.47
N ASN A 12 18.25 -19.32 12.45
CA ASN A 12 18.46 -17.89 12.66
C ASN A 12 19.21 -17.25 11.48
N ARG A 13 20.26 -17.89 10.96
CA ARG A 13 20.97 -17.40 9.76
C ARG A 13 20.06 -17.34 8.53
N LEU A 14 19.25 -18.38 8.30
CA LEU A 14 18.28 -18.40 7.21
C LEU A 14 17.22 -17.30 7.39
N SER A 15 16.73 -17.11 8.62
CA SER A 15 15.78 -16.05 8.94
C SER A 15 16.36 -14.67 8.69
N GLN A 16 17.61 -14.42 9.08
CA GLN A 16 18.31 -13.15 8.82
C GLN A 16 18.56 -12.91 7.34
N ALA A 17 18.86 -13.97 6.58
CA ALA A 17 19.01 -13.86 5.14
C ALA A 17 17.67 -13.53 4.45
N LEU A 18 16.58 -14.16 4.85
CA LEU A 18 15.24 -13.94 4.26
C LEU A 18 14.61 -12.62 4.69
N PHE A 19 14.80 -12.24 5.95
CA PHE A 19 14.23 -11.04 6.58
C PHE A 19 15.35 -10.18 7.16
N PRO A 20 16.20 -9.58 6.33
CA PRO A 20 17.22 -8.67 6.82
C PRO A 20 16.52 -7.49 7.49
N GLU A 21 16.89 -7.18 8.73
CA GLU A 21 16.35 -6.00 9.41
C GLU A 21 16.86 -4.76 8.69
N GLN A 22 15.93 -3.91 8.26
CA GLN A 22 16.21 -2.63 7.61
C GLN A 22 15.37 -1.55 8.29
N PRO A 23 15.99 -0.45 8.75
CA PRO A 23 15.24 0.70 9.22
C PRO A 23 14.60 1.39 8.01
N VAL A 24 13.29 1.21 7.84
CA VAL A 24 12.51 1.92 6.80
C VAL A 24 12.07 3.30 7.29
N THR A 25 11.82 3.43 8.59
CA THR A 25 11.44 4.69 9.25
C THR A 25 12.68 5.47 9.65
N GLN A 26 12.71 6.75 9.31
CA GLN A 26 13.79 7.65 9.72
C GLN A 26 13.46 8.32 11.04
N ASN A 27 12.18 8.64 11.25
CA ASN A 27 11.68 9.23 12.48
C ASN A 27 11.14 8.12 13.39
N THR A 28 11.77 7.94 14.55
CA THR A 28 11.36 6.95 15.55
C THR A 28 10.44 7.61 16.56
N LEU A 29 9.16 7.74 16.21
CA LEU A 29 8.13 8.13 17.18
C LEU A 29 7.68 6.89 17.98
N PRO A 30 7.60 6.96 19.32
CA PRO A 30 6.94 5.93 20.12
C PRO A 30 5.49 5.70 19.66
N LEU A 31 5.01 4.46 19.78
CA LEU A 31 3.65 4.09 19.35
C LEU A 31 2.55 5.01 19.92
N PRO A 32 2.56 5.41 21.21
CA PRO A 32 1.56 6.34 21.72
C PRO A 32 1.56 7.70 21.00
N GLN A 33 2.74 8.22 20.64
CA GLN A 33 2.85 9.48 19.89
C GLN A 33 2.35 9.32 18.46
N GLN A 34 2.65 8.18 17.81
CA GLN A 34 2.09 7.88 16.49
C GLN A 34 0.56 7.78 16.54
N THR A 35 0.00 7.14 17.57
CA THR A 35 -1.45 7.04 17.78
C THR A 35 -2.07 8.41 18.01
N LEU A 36 -1.49 9.24 18.89
CA LEU A 36 -1.99 10.60 19.14
C LEU A 36 -1.93 11.47 17.88
N LEU A 37 -0.81 11.40 17.13
CA LEU A 37 -0.66 12.12 15.87
C LEU A 37 -1.67 11.64 14.83
N PHE A 38 -1.89 10.33 14.71
CA PHE A 38 -2.91 9.77 13.83
C PHE A 38 -4.30 10.28 14.19
N LEU A 39 -4.69 10.21 15.48
CA LEU A 39 -6.01 10.66 15.95
C LEU A 39 -6.21 12.16 15.73
N GLY A 40 -5.18 12.97 15.96
CA GLY A 40 -5.21 14.41 15.66
C GLY A 40 -5.39 14.69 14.17
N LEU A 41 -4.59 14.05 13.31
CA LEU A 41 -4.71 14.17 11.85
C LEU A 41 -6.08 13.68 11.36
N PHE A 42 -6.54 12.54 11.86
CA PHE A 42 -7.85 11.97 11.54
C PHE A 42 -8.97 12.96 11.89
N GLY A 43 -8.97 13.51 13.10
CA GLY A 43 -9.95 14.50 13.54
C GLY A 43 -9.94 15.74 12.64
N CYS A 44 -8.76 16.29 12.34
CA CYS A 44 -8.62 17.44 11.45
C CYS A 44 -9.15 17.16 10.05
N PHE A 45 -8.77 16.04 9.42
CA PHE A 45 -9.22 15.71 8.07
C PHE A 45 -10.69 15.30 8.01
N TYR A 46 -11.22 14.63 9.04
CA TYR A 46 -12.63 14.34 9.18
C TYR A 46 -13.46 15.62 9.24
N LEU A 47 -13.07 16.57 10.10
CA LEU A 47 -13.74 17.86 10.21
C LEU A 47 -13.63 18.67 8.92
N ALA A 48 -12.44 18.74 8.31
CA ALA A 48 -12.25 19.42 7.03
C ALA A 48 -13.13 18.80 5.93
N SER A 49 -13.20 17.47 5.86
CA SER A 49 -14.08 16.77 4.92
C SER A 49 -15.55 17.10 5.14
N THR A 50 -15.99 17.11 6.40
CA THR A 50 -17.36 17.45 6.79
C THR A 50 -17.72 18.88 6.39
N LEU A 51 -16.82 19.84 6.63
CA LEU A 51 -17.06 21.27 6.37
C LEU A 51 -16.97 21.62 4.87
N LEU A 52 -15.99 21.07 4.16
CA LEU A 52 -15.73 21.42 2.76
C LEU A 52 -16.65 20.69 1.80
N PHE A 53 -16.90 19.41 2.04
CA PHE A 53 -17.69 18.58 1.14
C PHE A 53 -19.15 18.48 1.57
N ALA A 54 -19.46 18.60 2.87
CA ALA A 54 -20.79 18.33 3.43
C ALA A 54 -21.37 17.07 2.78
N ASP A 55 -22.64 17.03 2.36
CA ASP A 55 -23.21 15.90 1.60
C ASP A 55 -23.01 15.96 0.08
N ARG A 56 -22.25 16.91 -0.44
CA ARG A 56 -22.18 17.22 -1.88
C ARG A 56 -21.22 16.33 -2.66
N PHE A 57 -20.28 15.68 -1.98
CA PHE A 57 -19.30 14.81 -2.60
C PHE A 57 -19.37 13.41 -1.99
N ARG A 58 -19.74 12.40 -2.78
CA ARG A 58 -19.65 10.99 -2.36
C ARG A 58 -18.95 10.22 -3.47
N GLY A 59 -17.84 9.58 -3.12
CA GLY A 59 -17.12 8.70 -4.04
C GLY A 59 -18.03 7.59 -4.58
N PHE A 60 -17.75 7.16 -5.81
CA PHE A 60 -18.57 6.19 -6.54
C PHE A 60 -18.82 4.89 -5.74
N ASP A 61 -17.78 4.28 -5.20
CA ASP A 61 -17.88 3.02 -4.43
C ASP A 61 -18.57 3.21 -3.07
N TRP A 62 -18.50 4.41 -2.48
CA TRP A 62 -19.17 4.73 -1.22
C TRP A 62 -20.69 4.70 -1.34
N VAL A 63 -21.23 5.07 -2.51
CA VAL A 63 -22.66 4.93 -2.79
C VAL A 63 -23.08 3.45 -2.74
N HIS A 64 -22.24 2.54 -3.22
CA HIS A 64 -22.53 1.11 -3.15
C HIS A 64 -22.44 0.57 -1.71
N PHE A 65 -21.46 1.04 -0.92
CA PHE A 65 -21.29 0.61 0.46
C PHE A 65 -22.44 1.07 1.37
N TRP A 66 -22.82 2.36 1.33
CA TRP A 66 -23.79 2.94 2.25
C TRP A 66 -25.19 3.15 1.66
N GLY A 67 -25.34 3.18 0.33
CA GLY A 67 -26.64 3.26 -0.33
C GLY A 67 -27.27 1.88 -0.54
N ALA A 68 -26.57 1.02 -1.30
CA ALA A 68 -27.08 -0.31 -1.63
C ALA A 68 -26.80 -1.39 -0.56
N GLY A 69 -25.90 -1.11 0.40
CA GLY A 69 -25.47 -2.07 1.41
C GLY A 69 -24.74 -3.29 0.84
N ARG A 70 -24.22 -3.20 -0.39
CA ARG A 70 -23.58 -4.30 -1.11
C ARG A 70 -22.09 -4.05 -1.20
N ILE A 71 -21.32 -4.94 -0.58
CA ILE A 71 -19.87 -4.97 -0.75
C ILE A 71 -19.57 -5.93 -1.91
N PRO A 72 -18.76 -5.50 -2.89
CA PRO A 72 -18.37 -6.37 -3.98
C PRO A 72 -17.73 -7.67 -3.49
N PRO A 73 -17.97 -8.80 -4.17
CA PRO A 73 -17.56 -10.13 -3.70
C PRO A 73 -16.05 -10.34 -3.66
N PHE A 74 -15.27 -9.41 -4.24
CA PHE A 74 -13.82 -9.45 -4.23
C PHE A 74 -13.18 -8.86 -2.97
N TYR A 75 -13.97 -8.23 -2.10
CA TYR A 75 -13.51 -7.82 -0.78
C TYR A 75 -13.56 -8.98 0.22
N PRO A 76 -12.62 -9.01 1.20
CA PRO A 76 -12.70 -9.98 2.28
C PRO A 76 -13.96 -9.80 3.16
N PRO A 77 -14.42 -10.86 3.83
CA PRO A 77 -15.68 -10.84 4.59
C PRO A 77 -15.70 -9.86 5.77
N TRP A 78 -14.55 -9.54 6.36
CA TRP A 78 -14.44 -8.55 7.44
C TRP A 78 -14.50 -7.08 6.94
N THR A 79 -14.57 -6.84 5.63
CA THR A 79 -14.71 -5.48 5.09
C THR A 79 -16.04 -4.85 5.52
N LEU A 80 -17.12 -5.65 5.53
CA LEU A 80 -18.46 -5.19 5.90
C LEU A 80 -18.56 -4.64 7.32
N PRO A 81 -18.15 -5.38 8.37
CA PRO A 81 -18.22 -4.85 9.72
C PRO A 81 -17.36 -3.60 9.89
N ILE A 82 -16.21 -3.49 9.20
CA ILE A 82 -15.34 -2.30 9.29
C ILE A 82 -16.00 -1.08 8.65
N VAL A 83 -16.48 -1.21 7.41
CA VAL A 83 -17.09 -0.09 6.68
C VAL A 83 -18.38 0.39 7.36
N ARG A 84 -19.14 -0.50 8.00
CA ARG A 84 -20.34 -0.14 8.77
C ARG A 84 -20.07 0.74 9.99
N LEU A 85 -18.86 0.69 10.56
CA LEU A 85 -18.47 1.54 11.68
C LEU A 85 -18.03 2.94 11.24
N LEU A 86 -17.92 3.17 9.94
CA LEU A 86 -17.42 4.41 9.35
C LEU A 86 -18.52 5.07 8.52
N ASN A 87 -18.41 6.38 8.36
CA ASN A 87 -19.02 7.09 7.26
C ASN A 87 -17.93 7.45 6.24
N TRP A 88 -18.31 8.05 5.12
CA TRP A 88 -17.37 8.37 4.07
C TRP A 88 -16.37 9.48 4.45
N HIS A 89 -16.77 10.45 5.30
CA HIS A 89 -15.83 11.41 5.90
C HIS A 89 -14.77 10.71 6.75
N GLY A 90 -15.16 9.65 7.47
CA GLY A 90 -14.27 8.76 8.20
C GLY A 90 -13.25 8.10 7.29
N LEU A 91 -13.64 7.65 6.10
CA LEU A 91 -12.71 7.10 5.12
C LEU A 91 -11.75 8.16 4.55
N VAL A 92 -12.23 9.38 4.27
CA VAL A 92 -11.35 10.50 3.89
C VAL A 92 -10.33 10.76 5.00
N GLY A 93 -10.80 10.88 6.24
CA GLY A 93 -9.97 11.12 7.42
C GLY A 93 -8.91 10.04 7.61
N ILE A 94 -9.29 8.76 7.56
CA ILE A 94 -8.37 7.62 7.68
C ILE A 94 -7.34 7.65 6.54
N THR A 95 -7.79 7.85 5.31
CA THR A 95 -6.93 7.83 4.12
C THR A 95 -5.86 8.90 4.22
N LEU A 96 -6.26 10.17 4.46
CA LEU A 96 -5.33 11.28 4.59
C LEU A 96 -4.44 11.14 5.83
N ALA A 97 -4.99 10.78 7.00
CA ALA A 97 -4.20 10.63 8.22
C ALA A 97 -3.17 9.50 8.13
N ALA A 98 -3.55 8.34 7.56
CA ALA A 98 -2.63 7.22 7.37
C ALA A 98 -1.53 7.57 6.36
N THR A 99 -1.87 8.23 5.24
CA THR A 99 -0.86 8.67 4.26
C THR A 99 0.08 9.72 4.86
N THR A 100 -0.44 10.73 5.55
CA THR A 100 0.38 11.76 6.20
C THR A 100 1.29 11.17 7.27
N LEU A 101 0.77 10.34 8.18
CA LEU A 101 1.59 9.70 9.21
C LEU A 101 2.66 8.80 8.58
N ALA A 102 2.28 7.98 7.59
CA ALA A 102 3.21 7.12 6.87
C ALA A 102 4.33 7.90 6.18
N ALA A 103 4.01 9.05 5.59
CA ALA A 103 4.96 9.95 4.96
C ALA A 103 5.90 10.60 5.99
N LEU A 104 5.36 11.11 7.10
CA LEU A 104 6.14 11.75 8.19
C LEU A 104 7.13 10.78 8.85
N LEU A 105 6.73 9.52 9.07
CA LEU A 105 7.63 8.50 9.64
C LEU A 105 8.80 8.13 8.70
N ARG A 106 8.62 8.36 7.40
CA ARG A 106 9.57 8.03 6.33
C ARG A 106 10.36 9.23 5.79
N SER A 107 9.96 10.44 6.15
CA SER A 107 10.38 11.65 5.43
C SER A 107 11.84 12.02 5.66
N LYS A 108 12.59 12.22 4.58
CA LYS A 108 13.92 12.88 4.61
C LYS A 108 13.87 14.38 4.62
N HIS A 109 12.83 14.93 4.01
CA HIS A 109 12.72 16.34 3.72
C HIS A 109 11.24 16.74 3.80
N PRO A 110 10.90 17.94 4.32
CA PRO A 110 9.51 18.40 4.43
C PRO A 110 8.76 18.36 3.09
N LEU A 111 9.40 18.81 1.99
CA LEU A 111 8.80 18.72 0.66
C LEU A 111 8.47 17.27 0.27
N SER A 112 9.39 16.32 0.48
CA SER A 112 9.14 14.90 0.20
C SER A 112 8.00 14.34 1.05
N ALA A 113 7.80 14.83 2.29
CA ALA A 113 6.68 14.43 3.15
C ALA A 113 5.32 14.90 2.61
N LEU A 114 5.27 16.06 1.95
CA LEU A 114 4.05 16.65 1.41
C LEU A 114 3.62 16.02 0.08
N LEU A 115 4.58 15.67 -0.78
CA LEU A 115 4.32 15.18 -2.13
C LEU A 115 3.41 13.93 -2.23
N PRO A 116 3.48 12.92 -1.32
CA PRO A 116 2.49 11.85 -1.22
C PRO A 116 1.03 12.33 -1.28
N LEU A 117 0.74 13.50 -0.72
CA LEU A 117 -0.61 14.08 -0.65
C LEU A 117 -1.10 14.66 -1.98
N LEU A 118 -0.19 14.83 -2.95
CA LEU A 118 -0.45 15.45 -4.25
C LEU A 118 -0.33 14.43 -5.39
N THR A 119 -0.47 13.14 -5.08
CA THR A 119 -0.35 12.05 -6.06
C THR A 119 -1.70 11.55 -6.55
N LEU A 120 -1.73 11.07 -7.79
CA LEU A 120 -2.94 10.48 -8.36
C LEU A 120 -3.50 9.33 -7.51
N PRO A 121 -2.73 8.33 -7.04
CA PRO A 121 -3.33 7.20 -6.32
C PRO A 121 -4.09 7.63 -5.06
N LEU A 122 -3.59 8.62 -4.32
CA LEU A 122 -4.29 9.15 -3.15
C LEU A 122 -5.57 9.88 -3.53
N LEU A 123 -5.46 10.89 -4.40
CA LEU A 123 -6.61 11.73 -4.76
C LEU A 123 -7.67 10.91 -5.48
N TRP A 124 -7.25 9.93 -6.27
CA TRP A 124 -8.16 9.03 -6.97
C TRP A 124 -8.83 8.03 -6.04
N THR A 125 -8.14 7.54 -4.99
CA THR A 125 -8.76 6.73 -3.92
C THR A 125 -9.88 7.51 -3.24
N ILE A 126 -9.64 8.77 -2.87
CA ILE A 126 -10.67 9.64 -2.27
C ILE A 126 -11.79 9.90 -3.27
N PHE A 127 -11.43 10.18 -4.53
CA PHE A 127 -12.40 10.54 -5.55
C PHE A 127 -13.36 9.39 -5.88
N LEU A 128 -12.85 8.17 -6.06
CA LEU A 128 -13.65 6.98 -6.34
C LEU A 128 -14.31 6.39 -5.10
N GLY A 129 -13.84 6.76 -3.91
CA GLY A 129 -14.31 6.20 -2.67
C GLY A 129 -13.80 4.78 -2.40
N GLN A 130 -12.51 4.56 -2.64
CA GLN A 130 -11.88 3.25 -2.44
C GLN A 130 -11.39 3.06 -0.98
N LEU A 131 -10.95 1.85 -0.64
CA LEU A 131 -10.63 1.44 0.75
C LEU A 131 -9.12 1.31 1.06
N GLU A 132 -8.27 1.72 0.13
CA GLU A 132 -6.82 1.58 0.19
C GLU A 132 -6.23 2.36 1.37
N GLY A 133 -6.89 3.43 1.82
CA GLY A 133 -6.52 4.15 3.04
C GLY A 133 -6.60 3.28 4.30
N ILE A 134 -7.57 2.37 4.39
CA ILE A 134 -7.64 1.39 5.51
C ILE A 134 -6.51 0.38 5.39
N ALA A 135 -6.21 -0.08 4.16
CA ALA A 135 -5.08 -0.99 3.95
C ALA A 135 -3.75 -0.35 4.37
N LEU A 136 -3.55 0.93 4.04
CA LEU A 136 -2.38 1.69 4.47
C LEU A 136 -2.31 1.87 5.99
N LEU A 137 -3.44 2.14 6.67
CA LEU A 137 -3.51 2.13 8.14
C LEU A 137 -3.09 0.76 8.70
N GLY A 138 -3.56 -0.32 8.07
CA GLY A 138 -3.16 -1.68 8.44
C GLY A 138 -1.65 -1.92 8.33
N LEU A 139 -1.02 -1.38 7.27
CA LEU A 139 0.43 -1.46 7.08
C LEU A 139 1.23 -0.74 8.18
N LEU A 140 0.72 0.39 8.68
CA LEU A 140 1.36 1.12 9.79
C LEU A 140 1.33 0.34 11.11
N GLY A 141 0.33 -0.51 11.31
CA GLY A 141 0.16 -1.30 12.54
C GLY A 141 0.54 -2.78 12.42
N LEU A 142 1.29 -3.20 11.39
CA LEU A 142 1.71 -4.60 11.27
C LEU A 142 2.59 -5.04 12.45
N PRO A 143 2.47 -6.31 12.91
CA PRO A 143 1.56 -7.34 12.41
C PRO A 143 0.12 -7.27 12.99
N TRP A 144 -0.13 -6.42 13.98
CA TRP A 144 -1.39 -6.43 14.74
C TRP A 144 -2.60 -5.98 13.92
N LEU A 145 -2.40 -5.07 12.97
CA LEU A 145 -3.44 -4.61 12.05
C LEU A 145 -3.47 -5.35 10.71
N THR A 146 -2.98 -6.60 10.67
CA THR A 146 -3.07 -7.49 9.49
C THR A 146 -4.45 -7.52 8.82
N PRO A 147 -5.58 -7.62 9.56
CA PRO A 147 -6.91 -7.64 8.93
C PRO A 147 -7.18 -6.39 8.08
N LEU A 148 -6.75 -5.21 8.55
CA LEU A 148 -6.95 -3.95 7.85
C LEU A 148 -6.09 -3.90 6.58
N ALA A 149 -4.82 -4.32 6.67
CA ALA A 149 -3.90 -4.35 5.53
C ALA A 149 -4.40 -5.26 4.39
N LEU A 150 -5.15 -6.31 4.74
CA LEU A 150 -5.69 -7.27 3.78
C LEU A 150 -7.07 -6.92 3.22
N ILE A 151 -7.68 -5.78 3.58
CA ILE A 151 -8.94 -5.32 2.93
C ILE A 151 -8.73 -5.09 1.43
N LYS A 152 -7.54 -4.61 1.05
CA LYS A 152 -7.09 -4.40 -0.34
C LYS A 152 -5.69 -5.01 -0.49
N PRO A 153 -5.59 -6.34 -0.64
CA PRO A 153 -4.30 -7.03 -0.55
C PRO A 153 -3.43 -6.87 -1.79
N GLN A 154 -3.95 -6.32 -2.90
CA GLN A 154 -3.31 -6.27 -4.24
C GLN A 154 -1.82 -5.93 -4.16
N VAL A 155 -1.50 -4.82 -3.49
CA VAL A 155 -0.11 -4.37 -3.29
C VAL A 155 0.34 -4.57 -1.84
N ALA A 156 -0.56 -4.35 -0.87
CA ALA A 156 -0.22 -4.40 0.55
C ALA A 156 0.28 -5.77 1.03
N ILE A 157 -0.13 -6.88 0.42
CA ILE A 157 0.27 -8.23 0.85
C ILE A 157 1.78 -8.45 0.76
N PHE A 158 2.47 -7.77 -0.16
CA PHE A 158 3.91 -7.93 -0.34
C PHE A 158 4.73 -7.33 0.81
N ALA A 159 4.20 -6.34 1.53
CA ALA A 159 4.85 -5.76 2.70
C ALA A 159 5.07 -6.78 3.84
N PHE A 160 4.27 -7.85 3.89
CA PHE A 160 4.41 -8.92 4.88
C PHE A 160 5.72 -9.71 4.73
N GLY A 161 6.32 -9.69 3.53
CA GLY A 161 7.65 -10.27 3.29
C GLY A 161 8.79 -9.46 3.90
N ALA A 162 8.54 -8.25 4.43
CA ALA A 162 9.59 -7.39 4.97
C ALA A 162 10.16 -7.94 6.29
N ARG A 163 9.32 -8.56 7.12
CA ARG A 163 9.71 -9.05 8.45
C ARG A 163 9.06 -10.38 8.76
N ARG A 164 9.77 -11.23 9.49
CA ARG A 164 9.25 -12.53 9.95
C ARG A 164 7.96 -12.38 10.75
N SER A 165 7.90 -11.40 11.66
CA SER A 165 6.71 -11.17 12.48
C SER A 165 5.49 -10.79 11.64
N TYR A 166 5.70 -10.05 10.54
CA TYR A 166 4.61 -9.70 9.63
C TYR A 166 4.12 -10.95 8.92
N LEU A 167 5.02 -11.73 8.30
CA LEU A 167 4.65 -12.98 7.65
C LEU A 167 3.92 -13.96 8.58
N LEU A 168 4.35 -14.05 9.85
CA LEU A 168 3.63 -14.85 10.85
C LEU A 168 2.22 -14.30 11.11
N GLY A 169 2.08 -12.98 11.27
CA GLY A 169 0.77 -12.33 11.37
C GLY A 169 -0.15 -12.64 10.19
N LEU A 170 0.39 -12.60 8.96
CA LEU A 170 -0.32 -12.99 7.74
C LEU A 170 -0.82 -14.43 7.81
N ILE A 171 0.07 -15.38 8.10
CA ILE A 171 -0.25 -16.81 8.14
C ILE A 171 -1.31 -17.10 9.21
N LEU A 172 -1.12 -16.57 10.42
CA LEU A 172 -2.04 -16.77 11.53
C LEU A 172 -3.42 -16.18 11.21
N PHE A 173 -3.48 -14.96 10.70
CA PHE A 173 -4.74 -14.33 10.38
C PHE A 173 -5.43 -14.99 9.18
N LEU A 174 -4.70 -15.36 8.12
CA LEU A 174 -5.29 -16.09 6.99
C LEU A 174 -5.84 -17.44 7.45
N GLY A 175 -5.08 -18.20 8.26
CA GLY A 175 -5.53 -19.45 8.85
C GLY A 175 -6.83 -19.27 9.66
N LEU A 176 -6.86 -18.30 10.58
CA LEU A 176 -8.06 -17.97 11.34
C LEU A 176 -9.22 -17.54 10.43
N SER A 177 -8.94 -16.73 9.41
CA SER A 177 -9.97 -16.24 8.50
C SER A 177 -10.62 -17.35 7.69
N LEU A 178 -9.84 -18.37 7.30
CA LEU A 178 -10.35 -19.54 6.61
C LEU A 178 -11.21 -20.41 7.54
N LEU A 179 -10.87 -20.49 8.83
CA LEU A 179 -11.67 -21.21 9.82
C LEU A 179 -13.02 -20.52 10.07
N VAL A 180 -13.03 -19.19 10.17
CA VAL A 180 -14.25 -18.43 10.52
C VAL A 180 -15.16 -18.20 9.30
N TRP A 181 -14.59 -17.88 8.13
CA TRP A 181 -15.36 -17.49 6.94
C TRP A 181 -15.25 -18.47 5.77
N GLY A 182 -14.56 -19.59 5.94
CA GLY A 182 -14.34 -20.56 4.88
C GLY A 182 -13.37 -20.06 3.80
N PRO A 183 -13.34 -20.69 2.61
CA PRO A 183 -12.41 -20.39 1.53
C PRO A 183 -12.77 -19.12 0.74
N TRP A 184 -12.98 -18.00 1.44
CA TRP A 184 -13.30 -16.69 0.87
C TRP A 184 -12.29 -16.20 -0.21
N PRO A 185 -10.98 -16.54 -0.19
CA PRO A 185 -10.07 -16.10 -1.26
C PRO A 185 -10.46 -16.61 -2.64
N LEU A 186 -11.16 -17.75 -2.74
CA LEU A 186 -11.64 -18.25 -4.03
C LEU A 186 -12.64 -17.30 -4.69
N ARG A 187 -13.42 -16.57 -3.89
CA ARG A 187 -14.34 -15.51 -4.36
C ARG A 187 -13.56 -14.25 -4.74
N ALA A 188 -12.56 -13.90 -3.94
CA ALA A 188 -11.69 -12.75 -4.21
C ALA A 188 -10.86 -12.91 -5.49
N LEU A 189 -10.31 -14.09 -5.74
CA LEU A 189 -9.54 -14.40 -6.95
C LEU A 189 -10.42 -14.53 -8.19
N ALA A 190 -11.73 -14.76 -8.03
CA ALA A 190 -12.70 -14.75 -9.11
C ALA A 190 -13.05 -13.33 -9.62
N VAL A 191 -12.34 -12.30 -9.16
CA VAL A 191 -12.52 -10.90 -9.58
C VAL A 191 -12.42 -10.73 -11.10
N ASN A 192 -11.56 -11.49 -11.76
CA ASN A 192 -11.44 -11.46 -13.22
C ASN A 192 -12.73 -11.93 -13.92
N ARG A 193 -13.56 -12.78 -13.31
CA ARG A 193 -14.88 -13.12 -13.87
C ARG A 193 -15.89 -11.98 -13.70
N TYR A 194 -15.76 -11.23 -12.61
CA TYR A 194 -16.57 -10.03 -12.36
C TYR A 194 -16.16 -8.86 -13.30
N TYR A 195 -14.90 -8.85 -13.75
CA TYR A 195 -14.33 -7.80 -14.62
C TYR A 195 -14.06 -8.23 -16.07
N ALA A 196 -14.32 -9.50 -16.43
CA ALA A 196 -14.09 -10.07 -17.77
C ALA A 196 -14.84 -9.36 -18.90
N GLU A 197 -15.75 -8.45 -18.58
CA GLU A 197 -16.51 -7.65 -19.52
C GLU A 197 -15.71 -6.45 -20.10
N GLY A 198 -14.39 -6.34 -19.85
CA GLY A 198 -13.55 -5.30 -20.44
C GLY A 198 -13.81 -3.89 -19.89
N ARG A 199 -14.41 -3.78 -18.70
CA ARG A 199 -14.92 -2.51 -18.15
C ARG A 199 -13.85 -1.61 -17.51
N TYR A 200 -12.62 -2.08 -17.35
CA TYR A 200 -11.56 -1.36 -16.64
C TYR A 200 -10.36 -1.15 -17.55
N VAL A 201 -10.50 -0.21 -18.50
CA VAL A 201 -9.40 0.23 -19.38
C VAL A 201 -8.19 0.76 -18.61
N GLN A 202 -8.37 1.05 -17.31
CA GLN A 202 -7.35 1.53 -16.39
C GLN A 202 -6.55 0.41 -15.72
N ASP A 203 -6.94 -0.86 -15.91
CA ASP A 203 -6.19 -1.99 -15.39
C ASP A 203 -4.88 -2.16 -16.18
N ILE A 204 -3.77 -2.02 -15.48
CA ILE A 204 -2.41 -2.13 -16.00
C ILE A 204 -1.68 -3.35 -15.43
N GLY A 205 -2.39 -4.29 -14.79
CA GLY A 205 -1.82 -5.50 -14.21
C GLY A 205 -1.07 -6.36 -15.23
N LEU A 206 0.13 -6.80 -14.87
CA LEU A 206 0.94 -7.72 -15.69
C LEU A 206 0.69 -9.20 -15.34
N GLY A 207 0.20 -9.46 -14.12
CA GLY A 207 0.03 -10.82 -13.59
C GLY A 207 1.31 -11.65 -13.66
N MET A 208 1.19 -12.89 -14.14
CA MET A 208 2.33 -13.81 -14.22
C MET A 208 3.39 -13.40 -15.24
N TYR A 209 3.06 -12.57 -16.23
CA TYR A 209 4.06 -12.06 -17.18
C TYR A 209 5.09 -11.16 -16.49
N GLY A 210 4.68 -10.41 -15.47
CA GLY A 210 5.59 -9.58 -14.70
C GLY A 210 6.49 -10.38 -13.75
N ALA A 211 6.26 -11.69 -13.56
CA ALA A 211 7.04 -12.53 -12.64
C ALA A 211 8.55 -12.56 -12.96
N VAL A 212 8.90 -12.51 -14.25
CA VAL A 212 10.30 -12.52 -14.72
C VAL A 212 11.09 -11.34 -14.13
N VAL A 213 10.45 -10.18 -14.00
CA VAL A 213 11.04 -8.98 -13.41
C VAL A 213 10.78 -8.93 -11.90
N ALA A 214 9.56 -9.25 -11.46
CA ALA A 214 9.15 -9.13 -10.07
C ALA A 214 9.97 -10.02 -9.12
N LEU A 215 10.28 -11.27 -9.49
CA LEU A 215 10.97 -12.20 -8.60
C LEU A 215 12.40 -11.74 -8.24
N PRO A 216 13.27 -11.34 -9.19
CA PRO A 216 14.55 -10.71 -8.87
C PRO A 216 14.39 -9.45 -7.98
N LEU A 217 13.43 -8.58 -8.31
CA LEU A 217 13.23 -7.35 -7.53
C LEU A 217 12.73 -7.62 -6.12
N LEU A 218 11.84 -8.60 -5.91
CA LEU A 218 11.39 -9.06 -4.60
C LEU A 218 12.57 -9.55 -3.75
N TRP A 219 13.50 -10.30 -4.35
CA TRP A 219 14.71 -10.76 -3.67
C TRP A 219 15.61 -9.60 -3.24
N LEU A 220 15.76 -8.58 -4.10
CA LEU A 220 16.47 -7.34 -3.79
C LEU A 220 15.67 -6.40 -2.87
N SER A 221 14.41 -6.68 -2.61
CA SER A 221 13.56 -5.83 -1.77
C SER A 221 13.38 -6.34 -0.35
N ARG A 222 13.83 -7.57 -0.05
CA ARG A 222 13.74 -8.20 1.29
C ARG A 222 14.13 -7.24 2.41
N GLY A 223 13.37 -7.22 3.50
CA GLY A 223 13.58 -6.28 4.61
C GLY A 223 12.91 -4.91 4.45
N ASP A 224 12.53 -4.52 3.22
CA ASP A 224 11.95 -3.22 2.91
C ASP A 224 10.52 -3.38 2.37
N GLY A 225 9.53 -3.05 3.20
CA GLY A 225 8.12 -3.20 2.85
C GLY A 225 7.69 -2.36 1.66
N ASP A 226 8.23 -1.16 1.49
CA ASP A 226 7.85 -0.28 0.39
C ASP A 226 8.41 -0.81 -0.94
N MET A 227 9.68 -1.24 -0.96
CA MET A 227 10.28 -1.86 -2.16
C MET A 227 9.61 -3.19 -2.52
N LEU A 228 9.21 -4.00 -1.53
CA LEU A 228 8.48 -5.25 -1.75
C LEU A 228 7.11 -5.00 -2.38
N MET A 229 6.38 -3.99 -1.91
CA MET A 229 5.11 -3.56 -2.50
C MET A 229 5.27 -3.14 -3.97
N LEU A 230 6.28 -2.31 -4.28
CA LEU A 230 6.57 -1.87 -5.65
C LEU A 230 6.96 -3.04 -6.56
N SER A 231 7.79 -3.97 -6.07
CA SER A 231 8.17 -5.17 -6.81
C SER A 231 6.99 -6.10 -7.04
N GLY A 232 6.15 -6.27 -6.02
CA GLY A 232 4.98 -7.13 -6.07
C GLY A 232 3.84 -6.58 -6.93
N ALA A 233 3.74 -5.26 -7.10
CA ALA A 233 2.82 -4.65 -8.04
C ALA A 233 2.99 -5.23 -9.46
N LEU A 234 4.23 -5.51 -9.89
CA LEU A 234 4.54 -6.15 -11.18
C LEU A 234 3.99 -7.58 -11.29
N LEU A 235 3.81 -8.30 -10.18
CA LEU A 235 3.24 -9.66 -10.18
C LEU A 235 1.70 -9.65 -10.05
N THR A 236 1.10 -8.49 -9.79
CA THR A 236 -0.32 -8.39 -9.49
C THR A 236 -1.14 -8.56 -10.77
N PRO A 237 -2.14 -9.46 -10.80
CA PRO A 237 -2.93 -9.73 -12.00
C PRO A 237 -3.94 -8.64 -12.34
N HIS A 238 -4.28 -7.79 -11.38
CA HIS A 238 -5.20 -6.68 -11.53
C HIS A 238 -4.64 -5.49 -10.74
N LEU A 239 -4.30 -4.42 -11.45
CA LEU A 239 -3.67 -3.25 -10.87
C LEU A 239 -4.22 -1.98 -11.55
N ILE A 240 -5.06 -1.24 -10.85
CA ILE A 240 -5.48 0.09 -11.25
C ILE A 240 -4.63 1.10 -10.47
N PRO A 241 -4.24 2.27 -11.01
CA PRO A 241 -3.29 3.15 -10.34
C PRO A 241 -3.63 3.55 -8.90
N TYR A 242 -4.91 3.62 -8.50
CA TYR A 242 -5.26 3.87 -7.10
C TYR A 242 -4.84 2.73 -6.14
N ASN A 243 -4.71 1.48 -6.61
CA ASN A 243 -4.20 0.36 -5.81
C ASN A 243 -2.74 0.55 -5.37
N LEU A 244 -2.01 1.52 -5.94
CA LEU A 244 -0.65 1.87 -5.55
C LEU A 244 -0.59 2.78 -4.32
N LEU A 245 -1.73 3.26 -3.78
CA LEU A 245 -1.75 4.10 -2.59
C LEU A 245 -0.93 3.54 -1.41
N PRO A 246 -0.95 2.23 -1.10
CA PRO A 246 -0.10 1.67 -0.04
C PRO A 246 1.40 1.95 -0.22
N ALA A 247 1.89 2.09 -1.45
CA ALA A 247 3.29 2.37 -1.78
C ALA A 247 3.61 3.87 -1.89
N VAL A 248 2.60 4.75 -2.02
CA VAL A 248 2.78 6.21 -2.17
C VAL A 248 3.62 6.86 -1.06
N PRO A 249 3.50 6.49 0.24
CA PRO A 249 4.34 7.07 1.29
C PRO A 249 5.85 6.88 1.08
N ALA A 250 6.27 5.94 0.24
CA ALA A 250 7.68 5.75 -0.09
C ALA A 250 8.31 6.95 -0.81
N ILE A 251 7.50 7.82 -1.45
CA ILE A 251 7.97 9.10 -2.03
C ILE A 251 8.65 9.96 -0.96
N ALA A 252 8.19 9.91 0.29
CA ALA A 252 8.76 10.69 1.39
C ALA A 252 10.21 10.31 1.71
N ARG A 253 10.62 9.09 1.37
CA ARG A 253 11.99 8.59 1.56
C ARG A 253 12.96 9.16 0.54
N LEU A 254 12.47 9.73 -0.56
CA LEU A 254 13.30 10.26 -1.62
C LEU A 254 13.84 11.66 -1.28
N ARG A 255 14.95 12.03 -1.91
CA ARG A 255 15.39 13.43 -1.98
C ARG A 255 14.35 14.28 -2.72
N PRO A 256 14.31 15.61 -2.50
CA PRO A 256 13.28 16.48 -3.07
C PRO A 256 13.05 16.35 -4.58
N CYS A 257 14.11 16.38 -5.38
CA CYS A 257 13.98 16.30 -6.85
C CYS A 257 13.38 14.95 -7.31
N PRO A 258 13.93 13.78 -6.92
CA PRO A 258 13.30 12.50 -7.23
C PRO A 258 11.87 12.34 -6.68
N ALA A 259 11.55 12.95 -5.53
CA ALA A 259 10.20 12.97 -4.98
C ALA A 259 9.23 13.75 -5.87
N VAL A 260 9.63 14.93 -6.36
CA VAL A 260 8.82 15.75 -7.29
C VAL A 260 8.56 14.97 -8.58
N ILE A 261 9.60 14.34 -9.14
CA ILE A 261 9.48 13.50 -10.33
C ILE A 261 8.53 12.33 -10.06
N ALA A 262 8.66 11.62 -8.94
CA ALA A 262 7.75 10.53 -8.58
C ALA A 262 6.29 11.02 -8.50
N SER A 263 6.06 12.16 -7.86
CA SER A 263 4.73 12.78 -7.76
C SER A 263 4.17 13.09 -9.15
N ALA A 264 4.96 13.72 -10.04
CA ALA A 264 4.55 14.03 -11.40
C ALA A 264 4.26 12.77 -12.24
N LEU A 265 5.14 11.76 -12.16
CA LEU A 265 4.95 10.46 -12.85
C LEU A 265 3.67 9.76 -12.40
N SER A 266 3.24 9.94 -11.14
CA SER A 266 1.99 9.36 -10.64
C SER A 266 0.76 9.83 -11.41
N TRP A 267 0.82 11.01 -12.05
CA TRP A 267 -0.29 11.60 -12.82
C TRP A 267 -0.32 11.19 -14.30
N LEU A 268 0.77 10.63 -14.83
CA LEU A 268 0.84 10.21 -16.23
C LEU A 268 -0.25 9.23 -16.68
N PRO A 269 -0.85 8.37 -15.83
CA PRO A 269 -2.01 7.57 -16.24
C PRO A 269 -3.16 8.39 -16.82
N LEU A 270 -3.36 9.63 -16.35
CA LEU A 270 -4.41 10.51 -16.88
C LEU A 270 -4.13 11.00 -18.31
N SER A 271 -2.91 10.79 -18.83
CA SER A 271 -2.60 11.03 -20.25
C SER A 271 -3.52 10.22 -21.18
N ALA A 272 -4.19 9.17 -20.65
CA ALA A 272 -5.15 8.36 -21.38
C ALA A 272 -6.34 9.15 -21.95
N ASN A 273 -6.63 10.33 -21.40
CA ASN A 273 -7.64 11.24 -21.96
C ASN A 273 -7.24 11.84 -23.32
N TRP A 274 -5.94 11.84 -23.66
CA TRP A 274 -5.41 12.40 -24.90
C TRP A 274 -4.84 11.34 -25.84
N ILE A 275 -4.15 10.33 -25.30
CA ILE A 275 -3.49 9.27 -26.11
C ILE A 275 -4.22 7.92 -26.06
N GLY A 276 -5.45 7.90 -25.54
CA GLY A 276 -6.27 6.70 -25.42
C GLY A 276 -5.78 5.72 -24.34
N PRO A 277 -6.25 4.46 -24.34
CA PRO A 277 -5.99 3.50 -23.26
C PRO A 277 -4.50 3.26 -22.94
N TRP A 278 -3.60 3.49 -23.90
CA TRP A 278 -2.15 3.42 -23.69
C TRP A 278 -1.64 4.35 -22.59
N GLY A 279 -2.32 5.47 -22.33
CA GLY A 279 -1.90 6.41 -21.29
C GLY A 279 -1.89 5.80 -19.89
N TRP A 280 -2.79 4.85 -19.59
CA TRP A 280 -2.83 4.18 -18.28
C TRP A 280 -1.52 3.45 -17.97
N TRP A 281 -0.92 2.83 -18.99
CA TRP A 281 0.33 2.06 -18.88
C TRP A 281 1.53 2.92 -18.46
N LEU A 282 1.48 4.24 -18.66
CA LEU A 282 2.52 5.15 -18.16
C LEU A 282 2.60 5.16 -16.63
N GLY A 283 1.60 4.63 -15.92
CA GLY A 283 1.65 4.41 -14.47
C GLY A 283 2.82 3.53 -14.01
N TRP A 284 3.35 2.65 -14.88
CA TRP A 284 4.54 1.86 -14.58
C TRP A 284 5.80 2.72 -14.38
N LEU A 285 5.87 3.90 -15.00
CA LEU A 285 7.00 4.82 -14.81
C LEU A 285 7.10 5.28 -13.35
N PHE A 286 5.98 5.50 -12.68
CA PHE A 286 5.96 5.83 -11.25
C PHE A 286 6.54 4.69 -10.39
N VAL A 287 6.10 3.45 -10.64
CA VAL A 287 6.56 2.26 -9.89
C VAL A 287 8.06 2.05 -10.09
N LEU A 288 8.54 2.07 -11.34
CA LEU A 288 9.95 1.88 -11.68
C LEU A 288 10.83 2.98 -11.10
N TRP A 289 10.42 4.25 -11.24
CA TRP A 289 11.16 5.39 -10.73
C TRP A 289 11.33 5.33 -9.21
N LEU A 290 10.24 5.03 -8.50
CA LEU A 290 10.24 4.93 -7.05
C LEU A 290 11.12 3.76 -6.58
N TRP A 291 10.98 2.58 -7.19
CA TRP A 291 11.80 1.41 -6.84
C TRP A 291 13.29 1.66 -7.09
N LEU A 292 13.65 2.20 -8.27
CA LEU A 292 15.04 2.48 -8.63
C LEU A 292 15.70 3.48 -7.68
N ASN A 293 15.00 4.55 -7.30
CA ASN A 293 15.57 5.53 -6.37
C ASN A 293 15.77 4.94 -4.95
N LEU A 294 14.83 4.11 -4.48
CA LEU A 294 15.01 3.38 -3.22
C LEU A 294 16.16 2.37 -3.30
N ALA A 295 16.30 1.68 -4.44
CA ALA A 295 17.40 0.76 -4.69
C ALA A 295 18.75 1.48 -4.73
N VAL A 296 18.85 2.65 -5.37
CA VAL A 296 20.06 3.48 -5.38
C VAL A 296 20.40 3.95 -3.97
N GLU A 297 19.42 4.34 -3.16
CA GLU A 297 19.67 4.69 -1.77
C GLU A 297 20.20 3.50 -0.95
N ARG A 298 19.66 2.31 -1.21
CA ARG A 298 19.98 1.09 -0.46
C ARG A 298 21.33 0.47 -0.86
N TYR A 299 21.58 0.41 -2.16
CA TYR A 299 22.69 -0.34 -2.77
C TYR A 299 23.75 0.56 -3.39
N GLY A 300 23.45 1.85 -3.56
CA GLY A 300 24.38 2.84 -4.07
C GLY A 300 25.66 2.81 -3.26
N TRP A 301 26.72 2.38 -3.94
CA TRP A 301 28.09 2.38 -3.49
C TRP A 301 28.48 3.79 -2.97
N PRO A 302 29.37 3.92 -1.97
CA PRO A 302 29.75 5.21 -1.39
C PRO A 302 30.52 6.06 -2.40
N LEU A 303 29.82 6.72 -3.33
CA LEU A 303 30.47 7.62 -4.28
C LEU A 303 30.58 9.06 -3.75
N THR A 304 29.97 9.38 -2.60
CA THR A 304 30.05 10.72 -1.99
C THR A 304 29.69 10.70 -0.49
N ARG A 305 30.43 9.94 0.34
CA ARG A 305 30.44 10.14 1.81
C ARG A 305 31.56 11.08 2.28
N GLU A 306 32.22 11.76 1.34
CA GLU A 306 33.06 12.92 1.61
C GLU A 306 32.43 14.14 0.96
N ARG A 307 31.69 14.90 1.76
CA ARG A 307 31.53 16.37 1.68
C ARG A 307 30.67 16.83 2.86
#